data_AF-A0A9R1BI31-F1
#
_entry.id   AF-A0A9R1BI31-F1
#
_cell.length_a   1.000
_cell.length_b   1.000
_cell.length_c   1.000
_cell.angle_alpha   90.00
_cell.angle_beta   90.00
_cell.angle_gamma   90.00
#
_symmetry.space_group_name_H-M   'P 1'
#
loop_
_entity.id
_entity.type
_entity.pdbx_description
1 polymer ?
#
loop_
_entity_poly.entity_id
_entity_poly.type
_entity_poly.pdbx_seq_one_letter_code
_entity_poly.pdbx_strand_id
1 'polypeptide(L)'
;MRIVVPLQGVVQGRGGLVLGSLIPCALFYFLQLYIKRNRPPPGSPTAASSAAPAGAAAAGPLSPIHRSLSRGLLSPRALPALSARGALVRAGDDDSLYYAGLRRCADDPYHPASNPAGVIQLGLAENHLSLDLVREWMEEHAGPAMTPGGGDEERDLTISGLATYQPYDGILALKMALAGFMRQIMQESVSFDPSQMVITSGATPAMEILSFCLADPGNAFLVPSPYYPGAKS
;
A
#
# COMPACT_ATOMS: atom_id res chain seq x y z
N MET A 1 -24.53 8.51 -6.63
CA MET A 1 -23.37 7.65 -6.32
C MET A 1 -22.96 6.93 -7.59
N ARG A 2 -21.77 7.20 -8.12
CA ARG A 2 -21.21 6.48 -9.27
C ARG A 2 -20.25 5.42 -8.75
N ILE A 3 -20.28 4.26 -9.40
CA ILE A 3 -19.39 3.14 -9.09
C ILE A 3 -18.34 3.09 -10.19
N VAL A 4 -17.08 3.32 -9.82
CA VAL A 4 -15.93 3.14 -10.69
C VAL A 4 -15.53 1.68 -10.63
N VAL A 5 -15.59 1.01 -11.78
CA VAL A 5 -15.13 -0.36 -11.93
C VAL A 5 -13.76 -0.29 -12.58
N PRO A 6 -12.65 -0.48 -11.84
CA PRO A 6 -11.37 -0.71 -12.47
C PRO A 6 -11.52 -2.02 -13.25
N LEU A 7 -11.66 -1.92 -14.57
CA LEU A 7 -11.66 -3.11 -15.41
C LEU A 7 -10.34 -3.80 -15.12
N GLN A 8 -10.43 -4.97 -14.47
CA GLN A 8 -9.31 -5.87 -14.25
C GLN A 8 -8.52 -5.89 -15.55
N GLY A 9 -7.23 -5.56 -15.48
CA GLY A 9 -6.35 -5.47 -16.62
C GLY A 9 -6.75 -6.55 -17.61
N VAL A 10 -7.20 -6.10 -18.79
CA VAL A 10 -7.44 -6.97 -19.93
C VAL A 10 -6.06 -7.56 -20.23
N VAL A 11 -5.71 -8.64 -19.54
CA VAL A 11 -5.00 -9.74 -20.17
C VAL A 11 -5.90 -10.01 -21.36
N GLN A 12 -5.47 -9.59 -22.55
CA GLN A 12 -6.17 -9.80 -23.81
C GLN A 12 -6.30 -11.31 -24.04
N GLY A 13 -7.27 -11.92 -23.37
CA GLY A 13 -7.41 -13.36 -23.26
C GLY A 13 -8.64 -13.72 -22.45
N ARG A 14 -9.52 -14.52 -23.06
CA ARG A 14 -10.82 -14.98 -22.54
C ARG A 14 -10.78 -15.77 -21.21
N GLY A 15 -9.60 -16.00 -20.60
CA GLY A 15 -9.41 -16.87 -19.44
C GLY A 15 -9.08 -16.20 -18.09
N GLY A 16 -8.82 -14.88 -18.05
CA GLY A 16 -8.29 -14.19 -16.86
C GLY A 16 -9.21 -14.23 -15.64
N LEU A 17 -10.53 -14.21 -15.85
CA LEU A 17 -11.51 -14.22 -14.75
C LEU A 17 -11.51 -15.57 -14.00
N VAL A 18 -11.36 -16.68 -14.72
CA VAL A 18 -11.45 -18.04 -14.16
C VAL A 18 -10.16 -18.39 -13.41
N LEU A 19 -8.98 -18.14 -14.01
CA LEU A 19 -7.72 -18.42 -13.34
C LEU A 19 -7.40 -17.45 -12.20
N GLY A 20 -7.78 -16.17 -12.35
CA GLY A 20 -7.44 -15.13 -11.37
C GLY A 20 -8.32 -15.09 -10.11
N SER A 21 -9.53 -15.67 -10.15
CA SER A 21 -10.47 -15.58 -9.01
C SER A 21 -10.90 -16.93 -8.44
N LEU A 22 -11.19 -17.93 -9.27
CA LEU A 22 -11.72 -19.22 -8.79
C LEU A 22 -10.63 -20.10 -8.18
N ILE A 23 -9.43 -20.13 -8.76
CA ILE A 23 -8.33 -20.98 -8.29
C ILE A 23 -7.81 -20.50 -6.92
N PRO A 24 -7.53 -19.21 -6.68
CA PRO A 24 -7.12 -18.73 -5.36
C PRO A 24 -8.21 -18.90 -4.30
N CYS A 25 -9.49 -18.67 -4.66
CA CYS A 25 -10.61 -18.90 -3.75
C CYS A 25 -10.72 -20.37 -3.35
N ALA A 26 -10.63 -21.30 -4.32
CA ALA A 26 -10.68 -22.73 -4.05
C ALA A 26 -9.51 -23.17 -3.16
N LEU A 27 -8.28 -22.74 -3.46
CA LEU A 27 -7.09 -23.03 -2.66
C LEU A 27 -7.21 -22.52 -1.23
N PHE A 28 -7.74 -21.31 -1.04
CA PHE A 28 -7.99 -20.74 0.28
C PHE A 28 -8.97 -21.61 1.09
N TYR A 29 -10.08 -22.06 0.48
CA TYR A 29 -11.04 -22.94 1.16
C TYR A 29 -10.45 -24.33 1.45
N PHE A 30 -9.67 -24.92 0.53
CA PHE A 30 -8.98 -26.18 0.78
C PHE A 30 -7.97 -26.06 1.93
N LEU A 31 -7.23 -24.95 2.00
CA LEU A 31 -6.29 -24.67 3.09
C LEU A 31 -7.04 -24.51 4.43
N GLN A 32 -8.17 -23.80 4.46
CA GLN A 32 -8.99 -23.72 5.66
C GLN A 32 -9.52 -25.09 6.10
N LEU A 33 -9.95 -25.92 5.14
CA LEU A 33 -10.46 -27.27 5.41
C LEU A 33 -9.36 -28.19 5.95
N TYR A 34 -8.14 -28.08 5.41
CA TYR A 34 -6.95 -28.78 5.88
C TYR A 34 -6.59 -28.37 7.32
N ILE A 35 -6.54 -27.07 7.59
CA ILE A 35 -6.24 -26.54 8.94
C ILE A 35 -7.31 -26.97 9.94
N LYS A 36 -8.60 -26.92 9.55
CA LYS A 36 -9.71 -27.34 10.42
C LYS A 36 -9.67 -28.84 10.73
N ARG A 37 -9.30 -29.67 9.75
CA ARG A 37 -9.19 -31.13 9.91
C ARG A 37 -7.98 -31.55 10.75
N ASN A 38 -6.90 -30.78 10.70
CA ASN A 38 -5.66 -31.07 11.42
C ASN A 38 -5.52 -30.27 12.73
N ARG A 39 -6.58 -29.59 13.16
CA ARG A 39 -6.57 -28.89 14.45
C ARG A 39 -6.74 -29.92 15.57
N PRO A 40 -5.85 -29.95 16.59
CA PRO A 40 -6.07 -30.76 17.78
C PRO A 40 -7.36 -30.32 18.48
N PRO A 41 -8.07 -31.24 19.16
CA PRO A 41 -9.34 -30.94 19.79
C PRO A 41 -9.19 -29.79 20.81
N PRO A 42 -10.21 -28.91 20.94
CA PRO A 42 -10.17 -27.86 21.93
C PRO A 42 -10.12 -28.48 23.33
N GLY A 43 -9.12 -28.07 24.12
CA GLY A 43 -9.14 -28.27 25.57
C GLY A 43 -10.41 -27.64 26.16
N SER A 44 -10.98 -28.32 27.15
CA SER A 44 -12.25 -27.96 27.81
C SER A 44 -12.34 -26.49 28.23
N PRO A 45 -13.46 -25.80 27.98
CA PRO A 45 -13.65 -24.43 28.44
C PRO A 45 -13.98 -24.39 29.93
N THR A 46 -13.18 -23.66 30.70
CA THR A 46 -13.59 -23.16 32.01
C THR A 46 -14.61 -22.05 31.84
N ALA A 47 -15.73 -22.18 32.55
CA ALA A 47 -16.85 -21.27 32.53
C ALA A 47 -16.48 -19.88 33.09
N ALA A 48 -16.87 -18.82 32.37
CA ALA A 48 -17.09 -17.51 32.96
C ALA A 48 -18.27 -16.83 32.25
N SER A 49 -19.09 -16.21 33.08
CA SER A 49 -20.49 -15.82 32.93
C SER A 49 -20.81 -14.70 31.92
N SER A 50 -22.03 -14.80 31.42
CA SER A 50 -22.86 -13.84 30.68
C SER A 50 -22.94 -12.41 31.26
N ALA A 51 -23.03 -11.42 30.36
CA ALA A 51 -24.08 -10.38 30.39
C ALA A 51 -24.13 -9.62 29.06
N ALA A 52 -25.32 -9.59 28.43
CA ALA A 52 -25.67 -8.65 27.36
C ALA A 52 -26.09 -7.30 27.98
N PRO A 53 -26.12 -6.22 27.19
CA PRO A 53 -27.45 -5.71 26.84
C PRO A 53 -27.61 -5.26 25.38
N ALA A 54 -28.88 -5.15 25.00
CA ALA A 54 -29.40 -4.66 23.73
C ALA A 54 -29.47 -3.12 23.66
N GLY A 55 -29.51 -2.58 22.43
CA GLY A 55 -29.89 -1.19 22.11
C GLY A 55 -29.38 -0.79 20.72
N ALA A 56 -30.18 -0.97 19.66
CA ALA A 56 -31.09 0.03 19.08
C ALA A 56 -30.44 0.86 17.95
N ALA A 57 -31.06 0.79 16.78
CA ALA A 57 -30.68 1.48 15.55
C ALA A 57 -30.91 2.99 15.63
N ALA A 58 -30.06 3.78 14.95
CA ALA A 58 -30.47 5.04 14.34
C ALA A 58 -29.47 5.45 13.24
N ALA A 59 -29.97 5.57 12.02
CA ALA A 59 -29.31 6.26 10.91
C ALA A 59 -29.30 7.77 11.18
N GLY A 60 -28.13 8.41 11.13
CA GLY A 60 -27.97 9.85 11.16
C GLY A 60 -27.67 10.42 9.77
N PRO A 61 -28.20 11.61 9.40
CA PRO A 61 -28.12 12.13 8.04
C PRO A 61 -26.75 12.72 7.71
N LEU A 62 -26.43 12.69 6.41
CA LEU A 62 -25.27 13.27 5.75
C LEU A 62 -25.20 14.78 6.00
N SER A 63 -24.11 15.26 6.59
CA SER A 63 -23.81 16.69 6.72
C SER A 63 -23.15 17.22 5.43
N PRO A 64 -23.65 18.33 4.84
CA PRO A 64 -23.08 18.91 3.63
C PRO A 64 -21.75 19.61 3.92
N ILE A 65 -20.81 19.48 2.99
CA ILE A 65 -19.48 20.11 3.02
C ILE A 65 -19.66 21.64 3.09
N HIS A 66 -19.34 22.24 4.24
CA HIS A 66 -19.32 23.68 4.41
C HIS A 66 -18.03 24.24 3.78
N ARG A 67 -18.13 24.94 2.65
CA ARG A 67 -17.00 25.70 2.09
C ARG A 67 -16.69 26.87 3.03
N SER A 68 -15.58 26.77 3.76
CA SER A 68 -15.04 27.86 4.58
C SER A 68 -14.50 28.97 3.68
N LEU A 69 -15.25 30.06 3.55
CA LEU A 69 -14.72 31.34 3.09
C LEU A 69 -13.88 31.93 4.23
N SER A 70 -12.56 31.85 4.10
CA SER A 70 -11.62 32.48 5.03
C SER A 70 -11.68 34.00 4.87
N ARG A 71 -12.51 34.68 5.67
CA ARG A 71 -12.32 36.09 6.02
C ARG A 71 -12.17 36.20 7.53
N GLY A 72 -11.04 36.79 7.91
CA GLY A 72 -10.48 36.75 9.26
C GLY A 72 -11.38 37.36 10.32
N LEU A 73 -11.54 36.62 11.41
CA LEU A 73 -11.87 37.14 12.73
C LEU A 73 -10.91 36.46 13.72
N LEU A 74 -10.03 37.27 14.31
CA LEU A 74 -9.11 36.89 15.38
C LEU A 74 -9.93 36.54 16.63
N SER A 75 -10.25 35.26 16.80
CA SER A 75 -10.85 34.69 18.01
C SER A 75 -9.74 34.28 18.99
N PRO A 76 -9.96 34.31 20.33
CA PRO A 76 -8.92 34.05 21.31
C PRO A 76 -8.36 32.65 21.10
N ARG A 77 -7.02 32.58 21.10
CA ARG A 77 -6.14 31.43 20.78
C ARG A 77 -6.69 30.10 21.33
N ALA A 78 -7.55 29.45 20.54
CA ALA A 78 -7.87 28.06 20.73
C ALA A 78 -6.56 27.27 20.62
N LEU A 79 -6.36 26.28 21.49
CA LEU A 79 -5.28 25.32 21.32
C LEU A 79 -5.34 24.77 19.90
N PRO A 80 -4.20 24.54 19.22
CA PRO A 80 -4.19 24.04 17.86
C PRO A 80 -5.04 22.77 17.79
N ALA A 81 -6.17 22.83 17.09
CA ALA A 81 -7.05 21.69 16.86
C ALA A 81 -6.70 21.07 15.52
N LEU A 82 -6.67 19.73 15.46
CA LEU A 82 -6.53 19.02 14.19
C LEU A 82 -7.73 19.33 13.29
N SER A 83 -7.51 19.30 11.97
CA SER A 83 -8.62 19.29 11.01
C SER A 83 -9.53 18.08 11.29
N ALA A 84 -10.80 18.13 10.86
CA ALA A 84 -11.71 17.00 11.02
C ALA A 84 -11.11 15.69 10.46
N ARG A 85 -10.38 15.77 9.34
CA ARG A 85 -9.64 14.65 8.76
C ARG A 85 -8.51 14.17 9.67
N GLY A 86 -7.67 15.09 10.18
CA GLY A 86 -6.59 14.74 11.09
C GLY A 86 -7.08 14.16 12.41
N ALA A 87 -8.22 14.64 12.92
CA ALA A 87 -8.85 14.11 14.12
C ALA A 87 -9.39 12.68 13.89
N LEU A 88 -10.00 12.40 12.73
CA LEU A 88 -10.48 11.07 12.36
C LEU A 88 -9.33 10.08 12.22
N VAL A 89 -8.25 10.45 11.53
CA VAL A 89 -7.06 9.60 11.37
C VAL A 89 -6.42 9.32 12.72
N ARG A 90 -6.27 10.33 13.59
CA ARG A 90 -5.73 10.15 14.95
C ARG A 90 -6.59 9.24 15.82
N ALA A 91 -7.92 9.31 15.67
CA ALA A 91 -8.84 8.47 16.42
C ALA A 91 -8.86 7.01 15.92
N GLY A 92 -8.30 6.75 14.73
CA GLY A 92 -8.22 5.42 14.14
C GLY A 92 -7.00 4.63 14.61
N ASP A 93 -7.21 3.33 14.80
CA ASP A 93 -6.19 2.26 14.77
C ASP A 93 -5.37 1.94 16.04
N ASP A 94 -5.41 2.72 17.11
CA ASP A 94 -4.67 2.38 18.34
C ASP A 94 -5.15 1.07 19.01
N ASP A 95 -6.38 0.63 18.78
CA ASP A 95 -6.93 -0.63 19.34
C ASP A 95 -7.29 -1.70 18.29
N SER A 96 -6.86 -1.53 17.04
CA SER A 96 -7.18 -2.49 15.99
C SER A 96 -6.50 -3.84 16.21
N LEU A 97 -7.30 -4.89 16.39
CA LEU A 97 -6.83 -6.28 16.51
C LEU A 97 -6.05 -6.76 15.28
N TYR A 98 -6.23 -6.11 14.12
CA TYR A 98 -5.48 -6.41 12.90
C TYR A 98 -3.96 -6.26 13.12
N TYR A 99 -3.54 -5.24 13.88
CA TYR A 99 -2.12 -4.97 14.14
C TYR A 99 -1.58 -5.61 15.43
N ALA A 100 -2.41 -6.34 16.19
CA ALA A 100 -1.98 -6.96 17.45
C ALA A 100 -0.79 -7.91 17.26
N GLY A 101 -0.76 -8.67 16.16
CA GLY A 101 0.36 -9.55 15.82
C GLY A 101 1.64 -8.77 15.51
N LEU A 102 1.54 -7.68 14.74
CA LEU A 102 2.68 -6.83 14.41
C LEU A 102 3.27 -6.17 15.66
N ARG A 103 2.42 -5.65 16.57
CA ARG A 103 2.86 -5.09 17.86
C ARG A 103 3.60 -6.12 18.70
N ARG A 104 3.06 -7.33 18.79
CA ARG A 104 3.72 -8.42 19.53
C ARG A 104 5.07 -8.79 18.93
N CYS A 105 5.21 -8.77 17.60
CA CYS A 105 6.52 -8.96 16.95
C CYS A 105 7.51 -7.83 17.26
N ALA A 106 7.03 -6.59 17.39
CA ALA A 106 7.87 -5.44 17.74
C ALA A 106 8.32 -5.48 19.21
N ASP A 107 7.45 -5.92 20.13
CA ASP A 107 7.73 -6.00 21.56
C ASP A 107 8.66 -7.18 21.92
N ASP A 108 8.54 -8.31 21.20
CA ASP A 108 9.31 -9.54 21.46
C ASP A 108 9.81 -10.15 20.14
N PRO A 109 10.78 -9.51 19.46
CA PRO A 109 11.27 -9.98 18.17
C PRO A 109 12.14 -11.24 18.33
N TYR A 110 11.90 -12.23 17.48
CA TYR A 110 12.77 -13.40 17.37
C TYR A 110 14.20 -13.01 16.95
N HIS A 111 15.18 -13.62 17.61
CA HIS A 111 16.58 -13.59 17.17
C HIS A 111 17.25 -14.94 17.47
N PRO A 112 17.95 -15.58 16.52
CA PRO A 112 18.45 -16.94 16.68
C PRO A 112 19.43 -17.12 17.87
N ALA A 113 20.24 -16.12 18.18
CA ALA A 113 21.17 -16.16 19.33
C ALA A 113 20.62 -15.50 20.62
N SER A 114 20.19 -14.24 20.56
CA SER A 114 19.78 -13.48 21.74
C SER A 114 18.33 -13.71 22.19
N ASN A 115 17.43 -14.14 21.31
CA ASN A 115 16.02 -14.37 21.66
C ASN A 115 15.36 -15.47 20.79
N PRO A 116 15.76 -16.74 20.94
CA PRO A 116 15.24 -17.83 20.12
C PRO A 116 13.76 -18.14 20.42
N ALA A 117 13.21 -17.63 21.53
CA ALA A 117 11.81 -17.78 21.92
C ALA A 117 10.92 -16.62 21.45
N GLY A 118 11.50 -15.57 20.87
CA GLY A 118 10.75 -14.41 20.38
C GLY A 118 9.84 -14.74 19.20
N VAL A 119 9.00 -13.78 18.83
CA VAL A 119 8.02 -13.91 17.77
C VAL A 119 8.66 -13.72 16.40
N ILE A 120 8.48 -14.70 15.52
CA ILE A 120 8.95 -14.65 14.13
C ILE A 120 7.97 -13.84 13.29
N GLN A 121 8.49 -12.82 12.60
CA GLN A 121 7.69 -11.99 11.72
C GLN A 121 7.38 -12.69 10.40
N LEU A 122 6.11 -13.04 10.20
CA LEU A 122 5.59 -13.64 8.96
C LEU A 122 4.43 -12.82 8.35
N GLY A 123 4.14 -11.64 8.91
CA GLY A 123 3.00 -10.81 8.54
C GLY A 123 3.30 -9.69 7.53
N LEU A 124 4.57 -9.40 7.24
CA LEU A 124 4.98 -8.35 6.29
C LEU A 124 5.39 -8.97 4.95
N ALA A 125 4.94 -8.34 3.87
CA ALA A 125 5.30 -8.72 2.52
C ALA A 125 6.59 -7.99 2.10
N GLU A 126 7.73 -8.52 2.54
CA GLU A 126 9.06 -7.99 2.22
C GLU A 126 9.86 -9.01 1.41
N ASN A 127 10.64 -8.52 0.43
CA ASN A 127 11.52 -9.37 -0.37
C ASN A 127 12.98 -9.07 -0.03
N HIS A 128 13.60 -9.99 0.71
CA HIS A 128 15.03 -9.93 1.05
C HIS A 128 15.89 -10.88 0.20
N LEU A 129 15.28 -11.66 -0.71
CA LEU A 129 15.92 -12.77 -1.43
C LEU A 129 16.86 -12.32 -2.55
N SER A 130 16.83 -11.05 -2.92
CA SER A 130 17.64 -10.50 -4.03
C SER A 130 18.46 -9.29 -3.61
N LEU A 131 18.60 -9.04 -2.30
CA LEU A 131 19.36 -7.90 -1.78
C LEU A 131 20.87 -8.06 -2.01
N ASP A 132 21.35 -9.30 -2.08
CA ASP A 132 22.71 -9.65 -2.49
C ASP A 132 23.00 -9.19 -3.92
N LEU A 133 22.12 -9.50 -4.87
CA LEU A 133 22.28 -9.09 -6.27
C LEU A 133 22.31 -7.56 -6.43
N VAL A 134 21.43 -6.85 -5.71
CA VAL A 134 21.41 -5.39 -5.72
C VAL A 134 22.68 -4.83 -5.09
N ARG A 135 23.15 -5.41 -3.98
CA ARG A 135 24.38 -4.99 -3.31
C ARG A 135 25.59 -5.15 -4.23
N GLU A 136 25.78 -6.32 -4.82
CA GLU A 136 26.90 -6.60 -5.73
C GLU A 136 26.91 -5.62 -6.91
N TRP A 137 25.74 -5.41 -7.52
CA TRP A 137 25.60 -4.44 -8.61
C TRP A 137 25.98 -3.02 -8.18
N MET A 138 25.52 -2.58 -6.99
CA MET A 138 25.86 -1.27 -6.45
C MET A 138 27.36 -1.14 -6.14
N GLU A 139 27.99 -2.16 -5.57
CA GLU A 139 29.43 -2.13 -5.26
C GLU A 139 30.28 -2.01 -6.54
N GLU A 140 29.86 -2.65 -7.63
CA GLU A 140 30.54 -2.57 -8.93
C GLU A 140 30.30 -1.22 -9.66
N HIS A 141 29.10 -0.63 -9.54
CA HIS A 141 28.69 0.51 -10.39
C HIS A 141 28.55 1.85 -9.66
N ALA A 142 28.47 1.90 -8.33
CA ALA A 142 28.24 3.14 -7.59
C ALA A 142 29.43 4.10 -7.63
N GLY A 143 30.66 3.59 -7.63
CA GLY A 143 31.88 4.40 -7.74
C GLY A 143 31.92 5.23 -9.03
N PRO A 144 31.83 4.58 -10.21
CA PRO A 144 31.74 5.29 -11.50
C PRO A 144 30.59 6.28 -11.59
N ALA A 145 29.43 5.96 -11.00
CA ALA A 145 28.25 6.83 -10.99
C ALA A 145 28.40 8.09 -10.12
N MET A 146 29.33 8.09 -9.16
CA MET A 146 29.62 9.25 -8.29
C MET A 146 30.74 10.15 -8.80
N THR A 147 31.53 9.69 -9.77
CA THR A 147 32.52 10.53 -10.46
C THR A 147 31.84 11.33 -11.57
N PRO A 148 32.03 12.67 -11.64
CA PRO A 148 31.48 13.47 -12.74
C PRO A 148 32.09 13.03 -14.08
N GLY A 149 31.28 12.38 -14.92
CA GLY A 149 31.62 12.10 -16.31
C GLY A 149 31.63 13.39 -17.13
N GLY A 150 32.65 13.57 -17.97
CA GLY A 150 32.94 14.79 -18.73
C GLY A 150 32.14 14.92 -20.03
N GLY A 151 30.81 14.80 -19.99
CA GLY A 151 29.92 15.02 -21.13
C GLY A 151 28.70 15.89 -20.79
N ASP A 152 28.31 16.78 -21.69
CA ASP A 152 27.20 17.74 -21.47
C ASP A 152 25.82 17.06 -21.29
N GLU A 153 25.60 15.86 -21.86
CA GLU A 153 24.35 15.08 -21.68
C GLU A 153 24.28 14.31 -20.35
N GLU A 154 25.43 14.09 -19.69
CA GLU A 154 25.53 13.35 -18.43
C GLU A 154 25.32 14.27 -17.20
N ARG A 155 25.36 15.58 -17.43
CA ARG A 155 25.28 16.62 -16.40
C ARG A 155 23.97 16.59 -15.61
N ASP A 156 22.86 16.24 -16.25
CA ASP A 156 21.53 16.19 -15.64
C ASP A 156 21.36 15.03 -14.64
N LEU A 157 22.14 13.95 -14.80
CA LEU A 157 22.13 12.80 -13.88
C LEU A 157 23.22 12.87 -12.81
N THR A 158 24.09 13.88 -12.85
CA THR A 158 25.03 14.16 -11.76
C THR A 158 24.31 14.73 -10.53
N ILE A 159 24.96 14.69 -9.36
CA ILE A 159 24.44 15.33 -8.13
C ILE A 159 24.05 16.79 -8.39
N SER A 160 24.84 17.52 -9.17
CA SER A 160 24.57 18.93 -9.49
C SER A 160 23.30 19.11 -10.33
N GLY A 161 22.99 18.17 -11.23
CA GLY A 161 21.75 18.18 -12.01
C GLY A 161 20.55 17.74 -11.17
N LEU A 162 20.70 16.63 -10.43
CA LEU A 162 19.65 16.02 -9.61
C LEU A 162 19.24 16.86 -8.39
N ALA A 163 20.14 17.66 -7.84
CA ALA A 163 19.85 18.54 -6.70
C ALA A 163 18.92 19.72 -7.07
N THR A 164 18.73 19.99 -8.36
CA THR A 164 17.81 21.04 -8.82
C THR A 164 16.38 20.52 -8.94
N TYR A 165 15.42 21.42 -9.18
CA TYR A 165 14.02 21.03 -9.40
C TYR A 165 13.90 20.04 -10.56
N GLN A 166 13.39 18.86 -10.25
CA GLN A 166 13.11 17.84 -11.24
C GLN A 166 11.70 18.04 -11.84
N PRO A 167 11.44 17.53 -13.05
CA PRO A 167 10.09 17.46 -13.60
C PRO A 167 9.13 16.76 -12.63
N TYR A 168 7.92 17.28 -12.49
CA TYR A 168 6.93 16.78 -11.52
C TYR A 168 6.49 15.34 -11.79
N ASP A 169 6.62 14.88 -13.04
CA ASP A 169 6.29 13.55 -13.52
C ASP A 169 7.49 12.58 -13.47
N GLY A 170 8.67 13.08 -13.08
CA GLY A 170 9.90 12.30 -12.92
C GLY A 170 10.91 12.48 -14.06
N ILE A 171 12.14 12.08 -13.77
CA ILE A 171 13.29 12.23 -14.68
C ILE A 171 13.11 11.29 -15.88
N LEU A 172 13.33 11.81 -17.10
CA LEU A 172 13.14 11.05 -18.34
C LEU A 172 13.96 9.77 -18.39
N ALA A 173 15.24 9.82 -17.96
CA ALA A 173 16.11 8.65 -17.91
C ALA A 173 15.53 7.52 -17.06
N LEU A 174 14.95 7.86 -15.88
CA LEU A 174 14.29 6.89 -15.02
C LEU A 174 13.03 6.32 -15.67
N LYS A 175 12.22 7.16 -16.32
CA LYS A 175 11.01 6.71 -17.04
C LYS A 175 11.35 5.75 -18.17
N MET A 176 12.40 6.03 -18.95
CA MET A 176 12.88 5.14 -20.00
C MET A 176 13.38 3.80 -19.45
N ALA A 177 14.19 3.83 -18.40
CA ALA A 177 14.69 2.62 -17.75
C ALA A 177 13.55 1.76 -17.20
N LEU A 178 12.57 2.38 -16.54
CA LEU A 178 11.40 1.70 -16.00
C LEU A 178 10.51 1.11 -17.11
N ALA A 179 10.29 1.84 -18.21
CA ALA A 179 9.55 1.34 -19.38
C ALA A 179 10.22 0.09 -19.97
N GLY A 180 11.55 0.09 -20.11
CA GLY A 180 12.33 -1.05 -20.57
C GLY A 180 12.22 -2.24 -19.61
N PHE A 181 12.36 -2.01 -18.31
CA PHE A 181 12.24 -3.03 -17.28
C PHE A 181 10.84 -3.67 -17.25
N MET A 182 9.79 -2.86 -17.31
CA MET A 182 8.40 -3.36 -17.35
C MET A 182 8.13 -4.18 -18.62
N ARG A 183 8.65 -3.72 -19.77
CA ARG A 183 8.56 -4.45 -21.04
C ARG A 183 9.23 -5.83 -20.93
N GLN A 184 10.40 -5.92 -20.30
CA GLN A 184 11.10 -7.19 -20.08
C GLN A 184 10.33 -8.11 -19.12
N ILE A 185 9.78 -7.60 -18.02
CA ILE A 185 8.94 -8.38 -17.09
C ILE A 185 7.71 -8.93 -17.79
N MET A 186 7.12 -8.14 -18.69
CA MET A 186 5.97 -8.53 -19.51
C MET A 186 6.35 -9.41 -20.71
N GLN A 187 7.58 -9.93 -20.77
CA GLN A 187 8.07 -10.81 -21.83
C GLN A 187 7.88 -10.21 -23.22
N GLU A 188 8.15 -8.92 -23.38
CA GLU A 188 8.05 -8.20 -24.64
C GLU A 188 6.62 -8.13 -25.24
N SER A 189 5.59 -8.54 -24.48
CA SER A 189 4.21 -8.57 -24.97
C SER A 189 3.53 -7.20 -25.03
N VAL A 190 4.07 -6.21 -24.31
CA VAL A 190 3.52 -4.85 -24.19
C VAL A 190 4.66 -3.84 -24.21
N SER A 191 4.44 -2.68 -24.85
CA SER A 191 5.32 -1.52 -24.78
C SER A 191 4.74 -0.43 -23.88
N PHE A 192 5.62 0.30 -23.19
CA PHE A 192 5.26 1.43 -22.33
C PHE A 192 5.89 2.71 -22.89
N ASP A 193 5.07 3.73 -23.14
CA ASP A 193 5.53 5.04 -23.58
C ASP A 193 5.96 5.89 -22.36
N PRO A 194 7.24 6.28 -22.24
CA PRO A 194 7.72 7.12 -21.14
C PRO A 194 7.01 8.48 -21.03
N SER A 195 6.41 8.98 -22.11
CA SER A 195 5.64 10.24 -22.09
C SER A 195 4.31 10.12 -21.32
N GLN A 196 3.83 8.89 -21.12
CA GLN A 196 2.58 8.58 -20.41
C GLN A 196 2.83 8.09 -18.97
N MET A 197 4.09 8.12 -18.51
CA MET A 197 4.48 7.66 -17.18
C MET A 197 4.65 8.82 -16.20
N VAL A 198 4.12 8.65 -14.99
CA VAL A 198 4.28 9.57 -13.85
C VAL A 198 4.91 8.80 -12.70
N ILE A 199 6.08 9.23 -12.26
CA ILE A 199 6.78 8.64 -11.11
C ILE A 199 6.21 9.22 -9.81
N THR A 200 5.93 8.35 -8.84
CA THR A 200 5.38 8.70 -7.53
C THR A 200 6.23 8.09 -6.43
N SER A 201 6.08 8.55 -5.19
CA SER A 201 6.79 8.03 -4.01
C SER A 201 6.19 6.69 -3.53
N GLY A 202 6.12 5.72 -4.43
CA GLY A 202 5.58 4.38 -4.19
C GLY A 202 4.12 4.21 -4.59
N ALA A 203 3.59 2.99 -4.40
CA ALA A 203 2.25 2.63 -4.85
C ALA A 203 1.13 3.34 -4.07
N THR A 204 1.33 3.62 -2.77
CA THR A 204 0.32 4.27 -1.92
C THR A 204 -0.11 5.65 -2.45
N PRO A 205 0.80 6.63 -2.66
CA PRO A 205 0.42 7.91 -3.25
C PRO A 205 -0.06 7.78 -4.70
N ALA A 206 0.44 6.80 -5.47
CA ALA A 206 -0.08 6.53 -6.82
C ALA A 206 -1.57 6.18 -6.78
N MET A 207 -1.98 5.30 -5.87
CA MET A 207 -3.38 4.92 -5.67
C MET A 207 -4.24 6.10 -5.19
N GLU A 208 -3.72 6.93 -4.30
CA GLU A 208 -4.42 8.12 -3.81
C GLU A 208 -4.65 9.14 -4.95
N ILE A 209 -3.60 9.46 -5.72
CA ILE A 209 -3.70 10.35 -6.88
C ILE A 209 -4.71 9.82 -7.90
N LEU A 210 -4.66 8.53 -8.22
CA LEU A 210 -5.64 7.90 -9.12
C LEU A 210 -7.07 8.04 -8.58
N SER A 211 -7.25 7.88 -7.28
CA SER A 211 -8.56 8.04 -6.64
C SER A 211 -9.09 9.46 -6.80
N PHE A 212 -8.24 10.47 -6.61
CA PHE A 212 -8.60 11.88 -6.84
C PHE A 212 -8.90 12.20 -8.30
N CYS A 213 -8.19 11.58 -9.24
CA CYS A 213 -8.40 11.83 -10.67
C CYS A 213 -9.65 11.14 -11.23
N LEU A 214 -10.04 9.99 -10.68
CA LEU A 214 -11.10 9.14 -11.25
C LEU A 214 -12.45 9.24 -10.54
N ALA A 215 -12.51 9.79 -9.33
CA ALA A 215 -13.71 9.76 -8.51
C ALA A 215 -13.92 11.05 -7.70
N ASP A 216 -15.16 11.54 -7.69
CA ASP A 216 -15.59 12.61 -6.79
C ASP A 216 -15.96 12.07 -5.39
N PRO A 217 -15.95 12.91 -4.33
CA PRO A 217 -16.48 12.53 -3.02
C PRO A 217 -17.89 11.92 -3.12
N GLY A 218 -18.09 10.75 -2.50
CA GLY A 218 -19.34 9.99 -2.56
C GLY A 218 -19.47 9.03 -3.76
N ASN A 219 -18.43 8.92 -4.60
CA ASN A 219 -18.26 7.82 -5.56
C ASN A 219 -17.62 6.62 -4.84
N ALA A 220 -17.64 5.44 -5.46
CA ALA A 220 -17.05 4.23 -4.88
C ALA A 220 -16.28 3.44 -5.93
N PHE A 221 -15.20 2.76 -5.52
CA PHE A 221 -14.45 1.81 -6.36
C PHE A 221 -14.88 0.38 -6.04
N LEU A 222 -15.02 -0.47 -7.07
CA LEU A 222 -15.13 -1.91 -6.86
C LEU A 222 -13.74 -2.53 -6.69
N VAL A 223 -13.54 -3.24 -5.56
CA VAL A 223 -12.31 -3.97 -5.26
C VAL A 223 -12.66 -5.43 -4.97
N PRO A 224 -12.14 -6.40 -5.74
CA PRO A 224 -12.40 -7.81 -5.50
C PRO A 224 -11.78 -8.27 -4.18
N SER A 225 -12.48 -9.14 -3.45
CA SER A 225 -12.00 -9.68 -2.17
C SER A 225 -11.42 -11.10 -2.33
N PRO A 226 -10.34 -11.46 -1.61
CA PRO A 226 -9.59 -10.63 -0.66
C PRO A 226 -8.70 -9.59 -1.36
N TYR A 227 -8.40 -8.48 -0.68
CA TYR A 227 -7.56 -7.40 -1.20
C TYR A 227 -6.59 -6.85 -0.15
N TYR A 228 -5.64 -6.04 -0.61
CA TYR A 228 -4.68 -5.34 0.24
C TYR A 228 -5.38 -4.40 1.24
N PRO A 229 -5.28 -4.63 2.55
CA PRO A 229 -6.03 -3.86 3.55
C PRO A 229 -5.73 -2.36 3.55
N GLY A 230 -4.53 -1.95 3.14
CA GLY A 230 -4.17 -0.53 3.00
C GLY A 230 -4.94 0.22 1.91
N ALA A 231 -5.69 -0.47 1.04
CA ALA A 231 -6.60 0.19 0.10
C ALA A 231 -7.83 0.86 0.76
N LYS A 232 -8.04 0.65 2.08
CA LYS A 232 -9.13 1.28 2.84
C LYS A 232 -8.76 2.60 3.53
N SER A 233 -7.48 2.96 3.58
CA SER A 233 -6.99 4.10 4.37
C SER A 233 -7.25 5.45 3.71
#